data_AF-A0A412VM47-F1
#
_entry.id   AF-A0A412VM47-F1
#
_cell.length_a   1.000
_cell.length_b   1.000
_cell.length_c   1.000
_cell.angle_alpha   90.00
_cell.angle_beta   90.00
_cell.angle_gamma   90.00
#
_symmetry.space_group_name_H-M   'P 1'
#
loop_
_entity.id
_entity.type
_entity.pdbx_description
1 polymer ?
#
loop_
_entity_poly.entity_id
_entity_poly.type
_entity_poly.pdbx_seq_one_letter_code
_entity_poly.pdbx_strand_id
1 'polypeptide(L)'
;MVLARIVLTLCIQILFDMATHETIQRQIDYKKKSGDFKSLRIYLRRLLSVIPDDYYLLAELSSACYQLGKYNESLTYANQAYQLAPDDYWVRYIYGCALLSKNRLDEAAEMFNSIIACDINYLAYYEHGEGKRWAESLLNDSRYMRAAVYEQECYHLEARKMFLLHKSLRKRGLYSDFSMRQVNNHLRNLNVTIGDSDKDYSISKYRPQFYDSQSCYTRNEWTSISDIGKSFDDGVLTTNEYLETERHYINTAIELARISGCSYLTVDYLEGKHIVQNVKGYQLNYNLLETARKMRQGLKIRLSDCVDYLRLCLRECCYACFSNHSHNFYIDFGYEYYMHIHTALPKSQVENVVSTHSLYFRP
;
A
#
# COMPACT_ATOMS: atom_id res chain seq x y z
N MET A 1 -13.95 -64.84 -28.24
CA MET A 1 -14.35 -63.69 -29.08
C MET A 1 -15.11 -62.58 -28.34
N VAL A 2 -15.74 -62.82 -27.18
CA VAL A 2 -16.51 -61.79 -26.44
C VAL A 2 -15.62 -60.85 -25.61
N LEU A 3 -14.55 -61.36 -24.98
CA LEU A 3 -13.58 -60.54 -24.22
C LEU A 3 -12.80 -59.54 -25.10
N ALA A 4 -12.44 -59.92 -26.34
CA ALA A 4 -11.79 -59.02 -27.28
C ALA A 4 -12.72 -57.89 -27.77
N ARG A 5 -14.04 -58.15 -27.87
CA ARG A 5 -15.03 -57.11 -28.20
C ARG A 5 -15.25 -56.13 -27.05
N ILE A 6 -15.30 -56.59 -25.80
CA ILE A 6 -15.49 -55.72 -24.62
C ILE A 6 -14.28 -54.81 -24.40
N VAL A 7 -13.05 -55.34 -24.54
CA VAL A 7 -11.83 -54.52 -24.44
C VAL A 7 -11.73 -53.52 -25.60
N LEU A 8 -12.13 -53.91 -26.82
CA LEU A 8 -12.17 -53.01 -27.97
C LEU A 8 -13.26 -51.93 -27.81
N THR A 9 -14.44 -52.26 -27.26
CA THR A 9 -15.52 -51.29 -27.01
C THR A 9 -15.17 -50.34 -25.86
N LEU A 10 -14.54 -50.80 -24.77
CA LEU A 10 -14.03 -49.91 -23.72
C LEU A 10 -12.89 -49.02 -24.24
N CYS A 11 -11.94 -49.56 -25.00
CA CYS A 11 -10.89 -48.74 -25.62
C CYS A 11 -11.45 -47.74 -26.63
N ILE A 12 -12.48 -48.10 -27.41
CA ILE A 12 -13.14 -47.19 -28.35
C ILE A 12 -13.95 -46.12 -27.61
N GLN A 13 -14.64 -46.46 -26.52
CA GLN A 13 -15.36 -45.50 -25.69
C GLN A 13 -14.39 -44.51 -25.04
N ILE A 14 -13.28 -45.01 -24.48
CA ILE A 14 -12.20 -44.19 -23.91
C ILE A 14 -11.51 -43.35 -25.00
N LEU A 15 -11.27 -43.90 -26.20
CA LEU A 15 -10.70 -43.15 -27.32
C LEU A 15 -11.68 -42.11 -27.88
N PHE A 16 -12.99 -42.39 -27.87
CA PHE A 16 -14.04 -41.47 -28.26
C PHE A 16 -14.19 -40.33 -27.22
N ASP A 17 -14.15 -40.66 -25.93
CA ASP A 17 -14.17 -39.71 -24.81
C ASP A 17 -12.88 -38.86 -24.75
N MET A 18 -11.71 -39.42 -25.09
CA MET A 18 -10.47 -38.66 -25.22
C MET A 18 -10.48 -37.74 -26.45
N ALA A 19 -11.02 -38.20 -27.59
CA ALA A 19 -11.14 -37.39 -28.80
C ALA A 19 -12.16 -36.25 -28.63
N THR A 20 -13.24 -36.47 -27.87
CA THR A 20 -14.20 -35.42 -27.53
C THR A 20 -13.59 -34.43 -26.53
N HIS A 21 -12.86 -34.90 -25.53
CA HIS A 21 -12.14 -34.04 -24.58
C HIS A 21 -11.10 -33.15 -25.26
N GLU A 22 -10.25 -33.71 -26.13
CA GLU A 22 -9.26 -32.93 -26.89
C GLU A 22 -9.93 -31.89 -27.81
N THR A 23 -11.08 -32.25 -28.38
CA THR A 23 -11.87 -31.32 -29.21
C THR A 23 -12.49 -30.19 -28.38
N ILE A 24 -12.99 -30.49 -27.17
CA ILE A 24 -13.51 -29.50 -26.23
C ILE A 24 -12.41 -28.52 -25.81
N GLN A 25 -11.25 -29.05 -25.39
CA GLN A 25 -10.13 -28.23 -24.93
C GLN A 25 -9.63 -27.28 -26.01
N ARG A 26 -9.45 -27.77 -27.25
CA ARG A 26 -9.04 -26.92 -28.38
C ARG A 26 -10.03 -25.78 -28.65
N GLN A 27 -11.33 -26.03 -28.51
CA GLN A 27 -12.35 -24.99 -28.68
C GLN A 27 -12.32 -23.95 -27.57
N ILE A 28 -12.10 -24.37 -26.32
CA ILE A 28 -11.91 -23.48 -25.17
C ILE A 28 -10.69 -22.58 -25.40
N ASP A 29 -9.53 -23.18 -25.69
CA ASP A 29 -8.27 -22.48 -25.91
C ASP A 29 -8.35 -21.49 -27.08
N TYR A 30 -8.96 -21.90 -28.19
CA TYR A 30 -9.17 -21.03 -29.35
C TYR A 30 -9.96 -19.78 -28.98
N LYS A 31 -11.05 -19.92 -28.21
CA LYS A 31 -11.91 -18.80 -27.80
C LYS A 31 -11.24 -17.91 -26.76
N LYS A 32 -10.46 -18.48 -25.84
CA LYS A 32 -9.63 -17.71 -24.89
C LYS A 32 -8.59 -16.89 -25.63
N LYS A 33 -7.90 -17.51 -26.60
CA LYS A 33 -6.87 -16.85 -27.41
C LYS A 33 -7.43 -15.75 -28.30
N SER A 34 -8.65 -15.92 -28.83
CA SER A 34 -9.32 -14.88 -29.62
C SER A 34 -9.96 -13.77 -28.77
N GLY A 35 -10.05 -13.95 -27.45
CA GLY A 35 -10.75 -13.04 -26.54
C GLY A 35 -12.27 -13.09 -26.67
N ASP A 36 -12.84 -14.06 -27.39
CA ASP A 36 -14.28 -14.22 -27.57
C ASP A 36 -14.93 -14.92 -26.36
N PHE A 37 -14.85 -14.26 -25.20
CA PHE A 37 -15.41 -14.76 -23.95
C PHE A 37 -16.94 -14.86 -23.98
N LYS A 38 -17.62 -14.10 -24.85
CA LYS A 38 -19.07 -14.20 -25.04
C LYS A 38 -19.44 -15.56 -25.64
N SER A 39 -18.80 -15.95 -26.73
CA SER A 39 -19.02 -17.26 -27.34
C SER A 39 -18.52 -18.39 -26.46
N LEU A 40 -17.41 -18.20 -25.73
CA LEU A 40 -16.90 -19.18 -24.77
C LEU A 40 -17.93 -19.48 -23.69
N ARG A 41 -18.53 -18.45 -23.09
CA ARG A 41 -19.58 -18.60 -22.07
C ARG A 41 -20.78 -19.39 -22.59
N ILE A 42 -21.22 -19.14 -23.83
CA ILE A 42 -22.35 -19.87 -24.45
C ILE A 42 -21.96 -21.34 -24.66
N TYR A 43 -20.76 -21.58 -25.15
CA TYR A 43 -20.25 -22.93 -25.40
C TYR A 43 -20.15 -23.75 -24.10
N LEU A 44 -19.53 -23.20 -23.06
CA LEU A 44 -19.39 -23.84 -21.75
C LEU A 44 -20.74 -24.15 -21.10
N ARG A 45 -21.73 -23.25 -21.19
CA ARG A 45 -23.08 -23.52 -20.68
C ARG A 45 -23.78 -24.67 -21.40
N ARG A 46 -23.53 -24.87 -22.70
CA ARG A 46 -24.05 -26.02 -23.44
C ARG A 46 -23.38 -27.31 -22.98
N LEU A 47 -22.06 -27.30 -22.78
CA LEU A 47 -21.36 -28.47 -22.24
C LEU A 47 -21.88 -28.84 -20.85
N LEU A 48 -22.02 -27.86 -19.96
CA LEU A 48 -22.55 -28.07 -18.61
C LEU A 48 -24.03 -28.51 -18.58
N SER A 49 -24.82 -28.27 -19.63
CA SER A 49 -26.17 -28.85 -19.71
C SER A 49 -26.18 -30.36 -19.95
N VAL A 50 -25.06 -30.91 -20.42
CA VAL A 50 -24.86 -32.36 -20.65
C VAL A 50 -24.01 -32.96 -19.53
N ILE A 51 -23.05 -32.19 -19.00
CA ILE A 51 -22.09 -32.61 -17.96
C ILE A 51 -22.13 -31.59 -16.80
N PRO A 52 -23.18 -31.62 -15.95
CA PRO A 52 -23.48 -30.52 -15.01
C PRO A 52 -22.46 -30.32 -13.88
N ASP A 53 -21.77 -31.38 -13.46
CA ASP A 53 -20.88 -31.37 -12.28
C ASP A 53 -19.40 -31.49 -12.67
N ASP A 54 -19.03 -30.99 -13.84
CA ASP A 54 -17.62 -30.90 -14.26
C ASP A 54 -16.98 -29.63 -13.69
N TYR A 55 -16.13 -29.80 -12.68
CA TYR A 55 -15.50 -28.68 -11.97
C TYR A 55 -14.60 -27.83 -12.89
N TYR A 56 -13.96 -28.45 -13.88
CA TYR A 56 -13.09 -27.75 -14.82
C TYR A 56 -13.90 -26.82 -15.73
N LEU A 57 -14.98 -27.32 -16.30
CA LEU A 57 -15.89 -26.52 -17.13
C LEU A 57 -16.59 -25.41 -16.32
N LEU A 58 -16.93 -25.66 -15.05
CA LEU A 58 -17.47 -24.65 -14.14
C LEU A 58 -16.45 -23.52 -13.87
N ALA A 59 -15.19 -23.87 -13.63
CA ALA A 59 -14.12 -22.90 -13.41
C ALA A 59 -13.76 -22.11 -14.69
N GLU A 60 -13.72 -22.75 -15.86
CA GLU A 60 -13.60 -22.05 -17.15
C GLU A 60 -14.78 -21.11 -17.40
N LEU A 61 -16.00 -21.52 -17.02
CA LEU A 61 -17.19 -20.67 -17.14
C LEU A 61 -17.10 -19.46 -16.20
N SER A 62 -16.61 -19.67 -14.98
CA SER A 62 -16.33 -18.59 -14.05
C SER A 62 -15.31 -17.60 -14.62
N SER A 63 -14.21 -18.10 -15.17
CA SER A 63 -13.16 -17.27 -15.79
C SER A 63 -13.73 -16.45 -16.95
N ALA A 64 -14.53 -17.06 -17.84
CA ALA A 64 -15.21 -16.33 -18.91
C ALA A 64 -16.17 -15.25 -18.38
N CYS A 65 -16.90 -15.53 -17.29
CA CYS A 65 -17.75 -14.53 -16.63
C CYS A 65 -16.94 -13.39 -16.01
N TYR A 66 -15.80 -13.68 -15.38
CA TYR A 66 -14.88 -12.68 -14.82
C TYR A 66 -14.39 -11.71 -15.91
N GLN A 67 -13.91 -12.25 -17.04
CA GLN A 67 -13.44 -11.45 -18.18
C GLN A 67 -14.54 -10.58 -18.81
N LEU A 68 -15.80 -10.97 -18.65
CA LEU A 68 -16.97 -10.20 -19.11
C LEU A 68 -17.50 -9.21 -18.07
N GLY A 69 -16.85 -9.06 -16.91
CA GLY A 69 -17.29 -8.19 -15.82
C GLY A 69 -18.53 -8.72 -15.06
N LYS A 70 -18.89 -10.00 -15.27
CA LYS A 70 -20.06 -10.65 -14.66
C LYS A 70 -19.69 -11.29 -13.33
N TYR A 71 -19.26 -10.46 -12.38
CA TYR A 71 -18.63 -10.93 -11.14
C TYR A 71 -19.52 -11.78 -10.25
N ASN A 72 -20.84 -11.54 -10.22
CA ASN A 72 -21.77 -12.38 -9.46
C ASN A 72 -21.86 -13.80 -10.05
N GLU A 73 -22.00 -13.93 -11.37
CA GLU A 73 -22.01 -15.25 -12.03
C GLU A 73 -20.66 -15.93 -11.87
N SER A 74 -19.55 -15.19 -12.00
CA SER A 74 -18.20 -15.71 -11.78
C SER A 74 -18.05 -16.30 -10.38
N LEU A 75 -18.44 -15.58 -9.33
CA LEU A 75 -18.36 -16.09 -7.97
C LEU A 75 -19.22 -17.34 -7.76
N THR A 76 -20.45 -17.37 -8.31
CA THR A 76 -21.33 -18.55 -8.21
C THR A 76 -20.68 -19.79 -8.80
N TYR A 77 -20.20 -19.73 -10.05
CA TYR A 77 -19.60 -20.89 -10.71
C TYR A 77 -18.23 -21.27 -10.13
N ALA A 78 -17.42 -20.29 -9.71
CA ALA A 78 -16.16 -20.57 -9.04
C ALA A 78 -16.37 -21.28 -7.69
N ASN A 79 -17.38 -20.85 -6.93
CA ASN A 79 -17.74 -21.52 -5.68
C ASN A 79 -18.18 -22.97 -5.94
N GLN A 80 -19.00 -23.21 -6.96
CA GLN A 80 -19.40 -24.58 -7.34
C GLN A 80 -18.20 -25.45 -7.71
N ALA A 81 -17.30 -24.95 -8.56
CA ALA A 81 -16.07 -25.66 -8.91
C ALA A 81 -15.22 -25.98 -7.68
N TYR A 82 -15.05 -25.01 -6.76
CA TYR A 82 -14.28 -25.20 -5.53
C TYR A 82 -14.90 -26.23 -4.56
N GLN A 83 -16.24 -26.31 -4.48
CA GLN A 83 -16.90 -27.35 -3.68
C GLN A 83 -16.67 -28.77 -4.24
N LEU A 84 -16.52 -28.90 -5.56
CA LEU A 84 -16.28 -30.19 -6.22
C LEU A 84 -14.81 -30.62 -6.17
N ALA A 85 -13.88 -29.66 -6.30
CA ALA A 85 -12.43 -29.92 -6.31
C ALA A 85 -11.66 -28.90 -5.45
N PRO A 86 -11.80 -28.95 -4.11
CA PRO A 86 -11.14 -27.99 -3.23
C PRO A 86 -9.61 -28.16 -3.20
N ASP A 87 -9.08 -29.30 -3.64
CA ASP A 87 -7.64 -29.61 -3.67
C ASP A 87 -6.96 -29.26 -5.01
N ASP A 88 -7.72 -28.79 -5.99
CA ASP A 88 -7.18 -28.26 -7.24
C ASP A 88 -6.75 -26.79 -7.06
N TYR A 89 -5.45 -26.54 -7.21
CA TYR A 89 -4.88 -25.20 -7.01
C TYR A 89 -5.23 -24.20 -8.11
N TRP A 90 -5.55 -24.68 -9.31
CA TRP A 90 -6.07 -23.80 -10.35
C TRP A 90 -7.52 -23.41 -10.04
N VAL A 91 -8.33 -24.32 -9.51
CA VAL A 91 -9.69 -23.99 -9.03
C VAL A 91 -9.62 -22.97 -7.88
N ARG A 92 -8.70 -23.14 -6.92
CA ARG A 92 -8.45 -22.13 -5.86
C ARG A 92 -8.07 -20.77 -6.44
N TYR A 93 -7.22 -20.73 -7.46
CA TYR A 93 -6.85 -19.48 -8.13
C TYR A 93 -8.08 -18.78 -8.75
N ILE A 94 -8.90 -19.52 -9.50
CA ILE A 94 -10.12 -18.98 -10.11
C ILE A 94 -11.10 -18.48 -9.03
N TYR A 95 -11.25 -19.21 -7.94
CA TYR A 95 -12.10 -18.79 -6.82
C TYR A 95 -11.58 -17.52 -6.14
N GLY A 96 -10.27 -17.45 -5.87
CA GLY A 96 -9.62 -16.24 -5.35
C GLY A 96 -9.84 -15.02 -6.24
N CYS A 97 -9.72 -15.18 -7.57
CA CYS A 97 -10.01 -14.11 -8.54
C CYS A 97 -11.47 -13.62 -8.42
N ALA A 98 -12.43 -14.55 -8.36
CA ALA A 98 -13.84 -14.21 -8.24
C ALA A 98 -14.17 -13.52 -6.90
N LEU A 99 -13.59 -14.01 -5.80
CA LEU A 99 -13.72 -13.39 -4.46
C LEU A 99 -13.19 -11.96 -4.44
N LEU A 100 -12.02 -11.72 -5.04
CA LEU A 100 -11.43 -10.38 -5.12
C LEU A 100 -12.34 -9.40 -5.89
N SER A 101 -12.93 -9.82 -7.01
CA SER A 101 -13.89 -8.99 -7.76
C SER A 101 -15.15 -8.61 -6.99
N LYS A 102 -15.42 -9.32 -5.89
CA LYS A 102 -16.52 -9.11 -4.96
C LYS A 102 -16.08 -8.44 -3.65
N ASN A 103 -14.85 -7.94 -3.58
CA ASN A 103 -14.27 -7.28 -2.42
C ASN A 103 -14.24 -8.16 -1.15
N ARG A 104 -14.14 -9.49 -1.32
CA ARG A 104 -13.97 -10.46 -0.23
C ARG A 104 -12.48 -10.73 -0.03
N LEU A 105 -11.78 -9.74 0.51
CA LEU A 105 -10.31 -9.65 0.49
C LEU A 105 -9.64 -10.77 1.29
N ASP A 106 -10.10 -11.03 2.52
CA ASP A 106 -9.51 -12.06 3.38
C ASP A 106 -9.59 -13.46 2.76
N GLU A 107 -10.76 -13.82 2.23
CA GLU A 107 -10.97 -15.11 1.58
C GLU A 107 -10.18 -15.24 0.27
N ALA A 108 -10.08 -14.16 -0.50
CA ALA A 108 -9.24 -14.15 -1.69
C ALA A 108 -7.75 -14.33 -1.33
N ALA A 109 -7.28 -13.64 -0.28
CA ALA A 109 -5.92 -13.76 0.22
C ALA A 109 -5.61 -15.19 0.64
N GLU A 110 -6.53 -15.87 1.34
CA GLU A 110 -6.37 -17.26 1.75
C GLU A 110 -6.16 -18.19 0.55
N MET A 111 -6.97 -18.04 -0.50
CA MET A 111 -6.83 -18.83 -1.73
C MET A 111 -5.44 -18.65 -2.36
N PHE A 112 -5.00 -17.40 -2.55
CA PHE A 112 -3.69 -17.13 -3.15
C PHE A 112 -2.52 -17.56 -2.26
N ASN A 113 -2.62 -17.36 -0.95
CA ASN A 113 -1.60 -17.78 0.01
C ASN A 113 -1.43 -19.31 0.01
N SER A 114 -2.53 -20.07 -0.12
CA SER A 114 -2.47 -21.54 -0.20
C SER A 114 -1.67 -22.04 -1.40
N ILE A 115 -1.74 -21.33 -2.53
CA ILE A 115 -0.97 -21.64 -3.74
C ILE A 115 0.50 -21.23 -3.56
N ILE A 116 0.74 -20.00 -3.07
CA ILE A 116 2.10 -19.45 -2.86
C ILE A 116 2.93 -20.28 -1.88
N ALA A 117 2.28 -20.95 -0.91
CA ALA A 117 2.92 -21.82 0.07
C ALA A 117 3.43 -23.15 -0.52
N CYS A 118 3.01 -23.52 -1.73
CA CYS A 118 3.38 -24.80 -2.32
C CYS A 118 4.77 -24.80 -2.95
N ASP A 119 5.45 -25.95 -2.88
CA ASP A 119 6.65 -26.20 -3.67
C ASP A 119 6.31 -26.33 -5.17
N ILE A 120 7.22 -25.86 -6.02
CA ILE A 120 7.00 -25.83 -7.46
C ILE A 120 6.91 -27.23 -8.08
N ASN A 121 7.66 -28.21 -7.56
CA ASN A 121 7.61 -29.57 -8.06
C ASN A 121 6.33 -30.26 -7.60
N TYR A 122 5.86 -29.95 -6.38
CA TYR A 122 4.57 -30.43 -5.92
C TYR A 122 3.44 -29.96 -6.84
N LEU A 123 3.33 -28.64 -7.10
CA LEU A 123 2.33 -28.11 -8.02
C LEU A 123 2.50 -28.64 -9.45
N ALA A 124 3.72 -28.87 -9.90
CA ALA A 124 3.96 -29.35 -11.26
C ALA A 124 3.41 -30.77 -11.52
N TYR A 125 3.36 -31.62 -10.49
CA TYR A 125 3.16 -33.06 -10.66
C TYR A 125 2.12 -33.69 -9.72
N TYR A 126 1.33 -32.89 -9.00
CA TYR A 126 0.12 -33.39 -8.34
C TYR A 126 -0.94 -33.83 -9.37
N GLU A 127 -2.05 -34.40 -8.90
CA GLU A 127 -3.10 -35.00 -9.74
C GLU A 127 -3.57 -34.11 -10.91
N HIS A 128 -3.67 -32.80 -10.69
CA HIS A 128 -4.10 -31.82 -11.70
C HIS A 128 -2.95 -30.94 -12.23
N GLY A 129 -1.69 -31.34 -12.01
CA GLY A 129 -0.52 -30.58 -12.42
C GLY A 129 -0.20 -30.73 -13.91
N GLU A 130 0.06 -29.62 -14.58
CA GLU A 130 0.42 -29.61 -16.02
C GLU A 130 1.93 -29.40 -16.26
N GLY A 131 2.76 -29.69 -15.25
CA GLY A 131 4.21 -29.59 -15.31
C GLY A 131 4.78 -28.24 -14.87
N LYS A 132 6.11 -28.15 -14.88
CA LYS A 132 6.86 -27.08 -14.19
C LYS A 132 6.55 -25.66 -14.70
N ARG A 133 6.34 -25.48 -16.01
CA ARG A 133 6.06 -24.15 -16.59
C ARG A 133 4.67 -23.65 -16.19
N TRP A 134 3.69 -24.54 -16.14
CA TRP A 134 2.36 -24.22 -15.64
C TRP A 134 2.42 -23.84 -14.16
N ALA A 135 3.13 -24.62 -13.35
CA ALA A 135 3.30 -24.34 -11.91
C ALA A 135 4.02 -23.00 -11.66
N GLU A 136 5.07 -22.70 -12.45
CA GLU A 136 5.75 -21.40 -12.43
C GLU A 136 4.79 -20.25 -12.75
N SER A 137 3.92 -20.41 -13.76
CA SER A 137 2.92 -19.41 -14.14
C SER A 137 1.90 -19.20 -13.02
N LEU A 138 1.30 -20.28 -12.53
CA LEU A 138 0.26 -20.23 -11.50
C LEU A 138 0.76 -19.59 -10.21
N LEU A 139 1.96 -19.96 -9.74
CA LEU A 139 2.58 -19.34 -8.57
C LEU A 139 2.84 -17.85 -8.80
N ASN A 140 3.34 -17.48 -9.97
CA ASN A 140 3.69 -16.09 -10.24
C ASN A 140 2.45 -15.19 -10.38
N ASP A 141 1.39 -15.70 -10.99
CA ASP A 141 0.12 -14.99 -11.12
C ASP A 141 -0.63 -14.93 -9.79
N SER A 142 -0.52 -15.96 -8.94
CA SER A 142 -1.02 -15.91 -7.56
C SER A 142 -0.33 -14.82 -6.73
N ARG A 143 0.99 -14.60 -6.92
CA ARG A 143 1.71 -13.47 -6.28
C ARG A 143 1.21 -12.12 -6.79
N TYR A 144 0.92 -11.99 -8.07
CA TYR A 144 0.32 -10.78 -8.63
C TYR A 144 -1.03 -10.50 -7.96
N MET A 145 -1.89 -11.52 -7.89
CA MET A 145 -3.22 -11.35 -7.30
C MET A 145 -3.14 -11.06 -5.81
N ARG A 146 -2.22 -11.69 -5.07
CA ARG A 146 -1.98 -11.34 -3.67
C ARG A 146 -1.48 -9.91 -3.51
N ALA A 147 -0.67 -9.40 -4.43
CA ALA A 147 -0.25 -8.00 -4.46
C ALA A 147 -1.44 -7.05 -4.68
N ALA A 148 -2.37 -7.41 -5.57
CA ALA A 148 -3.60 -6.65 -5.80
C ALA A 148 -4.51 -6.63 -4.57
N VAL A 149 -4.59 -7.73 -3.82
CA VAL A 149 -5.28 -7.75 -2.52
C VAL A 149 -4.62 -6.78 -1.54
N TYR A 150 -3.29 -6.85 -1.38
CA TYR A 150 -2.56 -5.91 -0.51
C TYR A 150 -2.77 -4.44 -0.92
N GLU A 151 -2.88 -4.14 -2.21
CA GLU A 151 -3.15 -2.78 -2.70
C GLU A 151 -4.55 -2.30 -2.30
N GLN A 152 -5.57 -3.16 -2.33
CA GLN A 152 -6.93 -2.83 -1.86
C GLN A 152 -7.03 -2.72 -0.34
N GLU A 153 -6.19 -3.45 0.40
CA GLU A 153 -6.05 -3.36 1.86
C GLU A 153 -5.17 -2.17 2.31
N CYS A 154 -4.61 -1.40 1.37
CA CYS A 154 -3.64 -0.31 1.62
C CYS A 154 -2.29 -0.76 2.24
N TYR A 155 -1.95 -2.04 2.15
CA TYR A 155 -0.62 -2.58 2.51
C TYR A 155 0.38 -2.36 1.36
N HIS A 156 0.70 -1.08 1.10
CA HIS A 156 1.42 -0.66 -0.11
C HIS A 156 2.85 -1.22 -0.22
N LEU A 157 3.56 -1.40 0.90
CA LEU A 157 4.93 -1.93 0.89
C LEU A 157 4.94 -3.42 0.50
N GLU A 158 4.01 -4.19 1.05
CA GLU A 158 3.79 -5.61 0.78
C GLU A 158 3.35 -5.82 -0.68
N ALA A 159 2.40 -5.00 -1.14
CA ALA A 159 1.98 -4.96 -2.54
C ALA A 159 3.18 -4.71 -3.47
N ARG A 160 4.00 -3.68 -3.18
CA ARG A 160 5.19 -3.35 -3.98
C ARG A 160 6.18 -4.50 -4.01
N LYS A 161 6.48 -5.11 -2.85
CA LYS A 161 7.38 -6.27 -2.75
C LYS A 161 6.90 -7.43 -3.62
N MET A 162 5.61 -7.76 -3.56
CA MET A 162 5.03 -8.84 -4.36
C MET A 162 5.01 -8.53 -5.86
N PHE A 163 4.69 -7.30 -6.28
CA PHE A 163 4.77 -6.92 -7.71
C PHE A 163 6.21 -6.94 -8.24
N LEU A 164 7.20 -6.51 -7.44
CA LEU A 164 8.61 -6.61 -7.80
C LEU A 164 9.04 -8.07 -7.93
N LEU A 165 8.61 -8.93 -7.00
CA LEU A 165 8.88 -10.36 -7.07
C LEU A 165 8.24 -10.98 -8.31
N HIS A 166 6.96 -10.69 -8.58
CA HIS A 166 6.28 -11.14 -9.80
C HIS A 166 7.06 -10.76 -11.06
N LYS A 167 7.49 -9.49 -11.13
CA LYS A 167 8.28 -8.95 -12.24
C LYS A 167 9.62 -9.66 -12.41
N SER A 168 10.33 -9.93 -11.31
CA SER A 168 11.65 -10.58 -11.33
C SER A 168 11.60 -12.04 -11.81
N LEU A 169 10.48 -12.72 -11.58
CA LEU A 169 10.28 -14.12 -11.97
C LEU A 169 9.79 -14.29 -13.41
N ARG A 170 9.51 -13.19 -14.13
CA ARG A 170 9.13 -13.25 -15.55
C ARG A 170 10.31 -13.68 -16.42
N LYS A 171 10.08 -14.69 -17.26
CA LYS A 171 11.06 -15.23 -18.22
C LYS A 171 10.46 -15.26 -19.62
N ARG A 172 11.31 -15.24 -20.65
CA ARG A 172 10.88 -15.32 -22.05
C ARG A 172 10.08 -16.61 -22.28
N GLY A 173 8.85 -16.46 -22.75
CA GLY A 173 7.94 -17.57 -23.04
C GLY A 173 7.24 -18.18 -21.84
N LEU A 174 7.46 -17.72 -20.61
CA LEU A 174 6.62 -18.08 -19.48
C LEU A 174 5.29 -17.32 -19.60
N TYR A 175 4.18 -18.05 -19.58
CA TYR A 175 2.83 -17.49 -19.64
C TYR A 175 2.52 -16.68 -18.37
N SER A 176 1.57 -15.76 -18.48
CA SER A 176 0.96 -15.05 -17.36
C SER A 176 -0.25 -14.28 -17.86
N ASP A 177 -1.32 -14.25 -17.05
CA ASP A 177 -2.53 -13.48 -17.32
C ASP A 177 -2.27 -11.96 -17.32
N PHE A 178 -1.16 -11.52 -16.71
CA PHE A 178 -0.86 -10.11 -16.50
C PHE A 178 0.27 -9.63 -17.41
N SER A 179 0.05 -8.49 -18.05
CA SER A 179 1.08 -7.84 -18.85
C SER A 179 2.12 -7.13 -17.98
N MET A 180 3.36 -7.05 -18.47
CA MET A 180 4.40 -6.22 -17.83
C MET A 180 4.00 -4.75 -17.70
N ARG A 181 3.15 -4.25 -18.61
CA ARG A 181 2.61 -2.90 -18.54
C ARG A 181 1.71 -2.72 -17.31
N GLN A 182 0.82 -3.67 -17.03
CA GLN A 182 -0.03 -3.63 -15.83
C GLN A 182 0.83 -3.60 -14.56
N VAL A 183 1.78 -4.53 -14.44
CA VAL A 183 2.69 -4.59 -13.28
C VAL A 183 3.46 -3.27 -13.10
N ASN A 184 4.01 -2.70 -14.17
CA ASN A 184 4.75 -1.44 -14.10
C ASN A 184 3.85 -0.24 -13.73
N ASN A 185 2.58 -0.25 -14.13
CA ASN A 185 1.62 0.78 -13.73
C ASN A 185 1.34 0.71 -12.22
N HIS A 186 1.08 -0.49 -11.67
CA HIS A 186 0.95 -0.68 -10.22
C HIS A 186 2.18 -0.19 -9.47
N LEU A 187 3.39 -0.60 -9.91
CA LEU A 187 4.63 -0.16 -9.28
C LEU A 187 4.84 1.35 -9.35
N ARG A 188 4.47 2.01 -10.46
CA ARG A 188 4.55 3.47 -10.57
C ARG A 188 3.61 4.15 -9.57
N ASN A 189 2.36 3.71 -9.50
CA ASN A 189 1.37 4.25 -8.56
C ASN A 189 1.83 4.03 -7.12
N LEU A 190 2.25 2.81 -6.78
CA LEU A 190 2.79 2.46 -5.47
C LEU A 190 4.04 3.28 -5.14
N ASN A 191 4.94 3.56 -6.09
CA ASN A 191 6.10 4.42 -5.82
C ASN A 191 5.68 5.87 -5.54
N VAL A 192 4.63 6.38 -6.20
CA VAL A 192 4.07 7.69 -5.87
C VAL A 192 3.43 7.68 -4.48
N THR A 193 2.66 6.64 -4.15
CA THR A 193 1.98 6.50 -2.85
C THR A 193 2.95 6.23 -1.70
N ILE A 194 4.01 5.45 -1.95
CA ILE A 194 5.05 5.12 -0.97
C ILE A 194 6.00 6.31 -0.80
N GLY A 195 6.27 7.11 -1.82
CA GLY A 195 7.29 8.17 -1.78
C GLY A 195 8.72 7.63 -1.85
N ASP A 196 9.70 8.52 -1.63
CA ASP A 196 11.08 8.11 -1.35
C ASP A 196 11.12 7.32 -0.04
N SER A 197 12.07 6.38 0.09
CA SER A 197 12.22 5.56 1.30
C SER A 197 12.55 6.37 2.57
N ASP A 198 12.85 7.65 2.41
CA ASP A 198 13.12 8.63 3.46
C ASP A 198 11.86 9.47 3.68
N LYS A 199 11.05 9.06 4.66
CA LYS A 199 9.80 9.73 5.02
C LYS A 199 9.94 10.64 6.22
N ASP A 200 11.10 10.59 6.88
CA ASP A 200 11.41 11.25 8.12
C ASP A 200 12.37 12.39 7.84
N TYR A 201 11.87 13.62 7.97
CA TYR A 201 12.63 14.82 7.69
C TYR A 201 13.00 15.51 9.00
N SER A 202 14.28 15.81 9.18
CA SER A 202 14.75 16.70 10.24
C SER A 202 14.94 18.10 9.67
N ILE A 203 14.08 19.05 10.04
CA ILE A 203 14.03 20.42 9.53
C ILE A 203 14.44 21.40 10.63
N SER A 204 15.28 22.38 10.33
CA SER A 204 15.73 23.39 11.29
C SER A 204 16.06 24.75 10.65
N LYS A 205 16.25 25.78 11.48
CA LYS A 205 16.74 27.12 11.10
C LYS A 205 18.24 27.15 10.79
N TYR A 206 18.95 26.11 11.19
CA TYR A 206 20.40 26.03 11.14
C TYR A 206 20.89 25.81 9.72
N ARG A 207 21.81 26.66 9.26
CA ARG A 207 22.31 26.57 7.88
C ARG A 207 23.21 25.33 7.72
N PRO A 208 23.00 24.49 6.70
CA PRO A 208 23.77 23.26 6.47
C PRO A 208 25.30 23.43 6.45
N GLN A 209 25.77 24.60 5.99
CA GLN A 209 27.20 24.92 5.88
C GLN A 209 27.96 25.02 7.21
N PHE A 210 27.26 25.07 8.35
CA PHE A 210 27.85 25.17 9.69
C PHE A 210 27.75 23.85 10.47
N TYR A 211 27.48 22.73 9.80
CA TYR A 211 27.62 21.40 10.38
C TYR A 211 29.01 20.83 10.06
N ASP A 212 29.61 20.18 11.05
CA ASP A 212 30.85 19.44 10.86
C ASP A 212 30.62 18.03 10.27
N SER A 213 31.70 17.27 10.08
CA SER A 213 31.63 15.89 9.57
C SER A 213 30.93 14.90 10.51
N GLN A 214 30.61 15.30 11.74
CA GLN A 214 29.90 14.50 12.74
C GLN A 214 28.42 14.94 12.89
N SER A 215 27.92 15.80 11.99
CA SER A 215 26.57 16.38 12.04
C SER A 215 26.29 17.17 13.32
N CYS A 216 27.33 17.78 13.90
CA CYS A 216 27.24 18.73 15.00
C CYS A 216 27.23 20.17 14.45
N TYR A 217 26.31 21.00 14.95
CA TYR A 217 26.26 22.42 14.58
C TYR A 217 27.35 23.18 15.31
N THR A 218 28.21 23.91 14.59
CA THR A 218 29.43 24.49 15.17
C THR A 218 29.31 25.98 15.48
N ARG A 219 28.23 26.64 15.06
CA ARG A 219 28.05 28.08 15.21
C ARG A 219 27.29 28.40 16.50
N ASN A 220 27.69 29.46 17.20
CA ASN A 220 27.00 29.89 18.42
C ASN A 220 25.73 30.68 18.06
N GLU A 221 24.59 30.00 18.14
CA GLU A 221 23.27 30.56 17.88
C GLU A 221 22.30 30.27 19.03
N TRP A 222 21.24 31.07 19.09
CA TRP A 222 20.16 30.88 20.06
C TRP A 222 19.42 29.57 19.81
N THR A 223 18.93 28.98 20.90
CA THR A 223 18.27 27.67 20.93
C THR A 223 16.95 27.68 21.72
N SER A 224 16.63 28.79 22.40
CA SER A 224 15.43 28.92 23.23
C SER A 224 14.80 30.31 23.13
N ILE A 225 13.49 30.42 23.41
CA ILE A 225 12.81 31.71 23.59
C ILE A 225 13.45 32.55 24.71
N SER A 226 14.05 31.89 25.69
CA SER A 226 14.75 32.55 26.80
C SER A 226 16.06 33.25 26.39
N ASP A 227 16.49 33.05 25.14
CA ASP A 227 17.69 33.68 24.58
C ASP A 227 17.44 35.08 24.00
N ILE A 228 16.18 35.53 23.91
CA ILE A 228 15.85 36.87 23.43
C ILE A 228 16.60 37.91 24.29
N GLY A 229 17.35 38.79 23.65
CA GLY A 229 18.20 39.80 24.26
C GLY A 229 19.65 39.36 24.56
N LYS A 230 20.01 38.08 24.34
CA LYS A 230 21.39 37.60 24.46
C LYS A 230 22.17 37.78 23.15
N SER A 231 23.50 37.83 23.26
CA SER A 231 24.42 37.98 22.13
C SER A 231 24.93 36.63 21.60
N PHE A 232 24.95 36.51 20.27
CA PHE A 232 25.40 35.35 19.51
C PHE A 232 26.31 35.80 18.36
N ASP A 233 26.76 34.87 17.51
CA ASP A 233 27.67 35.18 16.40
C ASP A 233 27.06 36.15 15.37
N ASP A 234 25.73 36.18 15.24
CA ASP A 234 24.98 37.10 14.36
C ASP A 234 24.52 38.40 15.05
N GLY A 235 24.92 38.61 16.31
CA GLY A 235 24.51 39.76 17.11
C GLY A 235 23.50 39.42 18.21
N VAL A 236 22.74 40.41 18.67
CA VAL A 236 21.77 40.25 19.76
C VAL A 236 20.45 39.73 19.19
N LEU A 237 19.93 38.61 19.72
CA LEU A 237 18.63 38.09 19.32
C LEU A 237 17.52 39.06 19.71
N THR A 238 16.82 39.61 18.72
CA THR A 238 15.65 40.47 18.93
C THR A 238 14.36 39.65 18.99
N THR A 239 13.33 40.23 19.62
CA THR A 239 11.99 39.62 19.65
C THR A 239 11.41 39.44 18.24
N ASN A 240 11.72 40.34 17.31
CA ASN A 240 11.20 40.25 15.93
C ASN A 240 11.82 39.08 15.16
N GLU A 241 13.14 38.90 15.25
CA GLU A 241 13.85 37.77 14.62
C GLU A 241 13.35 36.43 15.18
N TYR A 242 13.12 36.36 16.50
CA TYR A 242 12.52 35.19 17.12
C TYR A 242 11.13 34.89 16.53
N LEU A 243 10.25 35.90 16.50
CA LEU A 243 8.87 35.74 16.00
C LEU A 243 8.80 35.43 14.51
N GLU A 244 9.75 35.94 13.72
CA GLU A 244 9.89 35.60 12.31
C GLU A 244 10.31 34.14 12.14
N THR A 245 11.32 33.70 12.89
CA THR A 245 11.77 32.30 12.86
C THR A 245 10.66 31.35 13.31
N GLU A 246 9.97 31.64 14.41
CA GLU A 246 8.79 30.88 14.85
C GLU A 246 7.76 30.74 13.73
N ARG A 247 7.48 31.83 13.02
CA ARG A 247 6.52 31.83 11.91
C ARG A 247 6.93 30.88 10.79
N HIS A 248 8.23 30.81 10.48
CA HIS A 248 8.75 29.87 9.49
C HIS A 248 8.47 28.40 9.86
N TYR A 249 8.70 28.01 11.11
CA TYR A 249 8.40 26.66 11.59
C TYR A 249 6.91 26.35 11.55
N ILE A 250 6.09 27.25 12.09
CA ILE A 250 4.64 27.06 12.14
C ILE A 250 4.05 26.97 10.73
N ASN A 251 4.45 27.85 9.83
CA ASN A 251 3.96 27.84 8.45
C ASN A 251 4.39 26.57 7.71
N THR A 252 5.64 26.13 7.89
CA THR A 252 6.14 24.87 7.30
C THR A 252 5.33 23.67 7.78
N ALA A 253 5.12 23.54 9.10
CA ALA A 253 4.35 22.45 9.70
C ALA A 253 2.90 22.43 9.19
N ILE A 254 2.22 23.60 9.19
CA ILE A 254 0.83 23.71 8.75
C ILE A 254 0.68 23.47 7.25
N GLU A 255 1.60 23.97 6.44
CA GLU A 255 1.56 23.77 4.99
C GLU A 255 1.80 22.31 4.61
N LEU A 256 2.81 21.66 5.20
CA LEU A 256 3.06 20.22 5.00
C LEU A 256 1.86 19.38 5.43
N ALA A 257 1.25 19.69 6.57
CA ALA A 257 0.02 19.01 7.01
C ALA A 257 -1.13 19.21 6.00
N ARG A 258 -1.32 20.44 5.52
CA ARG A 258 -2.37 20.80 4.57
C ARG A 258 -2.22 20.05 3.24
N ILE A 259 -1.03 20.08 2.64
CA ILE A 259 -0.81 19.42 1.33
C ILE A 259 -0.77 17.89 1.47
N SER A 260 -0.48 17.35 2.67
CA SER A 260 -0.67 15.92 3.00
C SER A 260 -2.16 15.52 3.10
N GLY A 261 -3.09 16.47 3.01
CA GLY A 261 -4.53 16.24 3.09
C GLY A 261 -5.11 16.28 4.51
N CYS A 262 -4.31 16.65 5.52
CA CYS A 262 -4.78 16.70 6.90
C CYS A 262 -5.81 17.82 7.08
N SER A 263 -7.04 17.48 7.49
CA SER A 263 -8.04 18.47 7.95
C SER A 263 -7.96 18.76 9.45
N TYR A 264 -7.24 17.91 10.19
CA TYR A 264 -7.01 18.00 11.62
C TYR A 264 -5.69 17.33 11.99
N LEU A 265 -5.19 17.64 13.19
CA LEU A 265 -4.12 16.91 13.85
C LEU A 265 -4.60 16.42 15.22
N THR A 266 -4.10 15.27 15.65
CA THR A 266 -4.31 14.73 16.99
C THR A 266 -3.05 14.90 17.82
N VAL A 267 -3.19 15.28 19.08
CA VAL A 267 -2.08 15.27 20.05
C VAL A 267 -1.83 13.82 20.48
N ASP A 268 -0.87 13.14 19.86
CA ASP A 268 -0.60 11.71 20.10
C ASP A 268 0.18 11.48 21.39
N TYR A 269 1.15 12.34 21.65
CA TYR A 269 1.97 12.34 22.84
C TYR A 269 1.99 13.74 23.44
N LEU A 270 1.99 13.82 24.77
CA LEU A 270 2.06 15.06 25.51
C LEU A 270 2.85 14.87 26.79
N GLU A 271 3.91 15.66 26.94
CA GLU A 271 4.71 15.78 28.12
C GLU A 271 4.76 17.24 28.59
N GLY A 272 4.37 17.44 29.84
CA GLY A 272 4.27 18.78 30.42
C GLY A 272 3.19 18.84 31.49
N LYS A 273 3.58 18.60 32.76
CA LYS A 273 2.64 18.64 33.89
C LYS A 273 2.15 20.06 34.23
N HIS A 274 2.84 21.08 33.71
CA HIS A 274 2.70 22.47 34.14
C HIS A 274 2.59 23.46 32.95
N ILE A 275 1.93 23.07 31.86
CA ILE A 275 1.84 23.87 30.62
C ILE A 275 1.38 25.31 30.90
N VAL A 276 0.33 25.47 31.72
CA VAL A 276 -0.21 26.80 32.07
C VAL A 276 0.79 27.62 32.90
N GLN A 277 1.56 27.00 33.82
CA GLN A 277 2.60 27.71 34.55
C GLN A 277 3.75 28.13 33.63
N ASN A 278 4.19 27.24 32.72
CA ASN A 278 5.25 27.53 31.76
C ASN A 278 4.88 28.69 30.84
N VAL A 279 3.62 28.73 30.37
CA VAL A 279 3.07 29.87 29.61
C VAL A 279 3.12 31.17 30.42
N LYS A 280 2.87 31.13 31.72
CA LYS A 280 2.95 32.33 32.57
C LYS A 280 4.38 32.80 32.83
N GLY A 281 5.38 31.94 32.60
CA GLY A 281 6.79 32.27 32.84
C GLY A 281 7.35 33.31 31.87
N TYR A 282 6.68 33.57 30.74
CA TYR A 282 7.19 34.49 29.72
C TYR A 282 6.05 35.34 29.12
N GLN A 283 6.20 36.67 29.15
CA GLN A 283 5.12 37.61 28.78
C GLN A 283 4.62 37.40 27.34
N LEU A 284 5.51 37.02 26.41
CA LEU A 284 5.16 36.76 25.01
C LEU A 284 4.14 35.62 24.85
N ASN A 285 4.00 34.75 25.86
CA ASN A 285 3.16 33.56 25.81
C ASN A 285 1.75 33.78 26.34
N TYR A 286 1.43 34.96 26.92
CA TYR A 286 0.14 35.18 27.59
C TYR A 286 -1.07 34.98 26.68
N ASN A 287 -0.94 35.19 25.36
CA ASN A 287 -1.98 34.90 24.38
C ASN A 287 -2.29 33.40 24.23
N LEU A 288 -1.41 32.50 24.69
CA LEU A 288 -1.56 31.05 24.60
C LEU A 288 -2.24 30.42 25.82
N LEU A 289 -2.64 31.21 26.83
CA LEU A 289 -3.21 30.71 28.08
C LEU A 289 -4.48 29.87 27.87
N GLU A 290 -5.34 30.26 26.93
CA GLU A 290 -6.55 29.50 26.65
C GLU A 290 -6.24 28.16 25.96
N THR A 291 -5.34 28.18 24.98
CA THR A 291 -4.86 26.98 24.27
C THR A 291 -4.18 26.00 25.23
N ALA A 292 -3.32 26.50 26.13
CA ALA A 292 -2.63 25.71 27.14
C ALA A 292 -3.59 24.99 28.10
N ARG A 293 -4.73 25.60 28.44
CA ARG A 293 -5.76 24.94 29.28
C ARG A 293 -6.49 23.81 28.55
N LYS A 294 -6.57 23.88 27.21
CA LYS A 294 -7.27 22.88 26.39
C LYS A 294 -6.37 21.70 26.04
N MET A 295 -5.06 21.92 25.95
CA MET A 295 -4.04 20.93 25.57
C MET A 295 -4.12 19.66 26.42
N ARG A 296 -4.32 18.52 25.77
CA ARG A 296 -4.34 17.18 26.37
C ARG A 296 -4.06 16.12 25.32
N GLN A 297 -3.48 15.00 25.73
CA GLN A 297 -3.30 13.85 24.85
C GLN A 297 -4.65 13.34 24.31
N GLY A 298 -4.68 12.95 23.04
CA GLY A 298 -5.89 12.57 22.30
C GLY A 298 -6.75 13.75 21.82
N LEU A 299 -6.35 14.99 22.08
CA LEU A 299 -7.09 16.15 21.57
C LEU A 299 -6.98 16.23 20.04
N LYS A 300 -8.14 16.21 19.38
CA LYS A 300 -8.27 16.42 17.93
C LYS A 300 -8.51 17.89 17.62
N ILE A 301 -7.60 18.51 16.88
CA ILE A 301 -7.57 19.95 16.60
C ILE A 301 -7.72 20.16 15.09
N ARG A 302 -8.66 21.00 14.66
CA ARG A 302 -8.77 21.36 13.23
C ARG A 302 -7.49 22.05 12.78
N LEU A 303 -7.06 21.80 11.54
CA LEU A 303 -5.82 22.38 11.04
C LEU A 303 -5.80 23.92 11.09
N SER A 304 -6.97 24.56 10.89
CA SER A 304 -7.13 26.02 11.02
C SER A 304 -6.80 26.56 12.41
N ASP A 305 -6.91 25.73 13.44
CA ASP A 305 -6.80 26.11 14.85
C ASP A 305 -5.51 25.56 15.49
N CYS A 306 -4.66 24.86 14.72
CA CYS A 306 -3.45 24.19 15.22
C CYS A 306 -2.29 25.13 15.56
N VAL A 307 -2.29 26.35 14.99
CA VAL A 307 -1.18 27.31 15.08
C VAL A 307 -0.70 27.52 16.52
N ASP A 308 -1.62 27.79 17.45
CA ASP A 308 -1.26 28.09 18.84
C ASP A 308 -0.79 26.83 19.61
N TYR A 309 -1.25 25.64 19.22
CA TYR A 309 -0.84 24.39 19.85
C TYR A 309 0.60 24.01 19.46
N LEU A 310 0.95 24.18 18.18
CA LEU A 310 2.32 23.99 17.72
C LEU A 310 3.26 25.02 18.38
N ARG A 311 2.78 26.27 18.55
CA ARG A 311 3.53 27.33 19.22
C ARG A 311 3.84 27.01 20.68
N LEU A 312 2.94 26.34 21.41
CA LEU A 312 3.25 25.88 22.78
C LEU A 312 4.49 24.99 22.83
N CYS A 313 4.72 24.17 21.81
CA CYS A 313 5.86 23.27 21.73
C CYS A 313 7.14 24.02 21.36
N LEU A 314 7.10 24.84 20.31
CA LEU A 314 8.24 25.69 19.91
C LEU A 314 8.72 26.65 21.01
N ARG A 315 7.82 27.05 21.92
CA ARG A 315 8.14 27.94 23.04
C ARG A 315 8.43 27.21 24.33
N GLU A 316 8.74 25.91 24.26
CA GLU A 316 9.17 25.09 25.39
C GLU A 316 8.13 25.06 26.54
N CYS A 317 6.85 25.33 26.24
CA CYS A 317 5.80 25.30 27.27
C CYS A 317 5.38 23.85 27.57
N CYS A 318 5.48 22.98 26.59
CA CYS A 318 5.31 21.53 26.68
C CYS A 318 6.07 20.85 25.54
N TYR A 319 6.28 19.54 25.66
CA TYR A 319 6.67 18.70 24.54
C TYR A 319 5.44 17.91 24.07
N ALA A 320 5.16 17.94 22.78
CA ALA A 320 4.01 17.22 22.23
C ALA A 320 4.27 16.81 20.79
N CYS A 321 3.71 15.66 20.43
CA CYS A 321 3.76 15.13 19.07
C CYS A 321 2.36 15.18 18.47
N PHE A 322 2.27 15.59 17.21
CA PHE A 322 1.01 15.78 16.50
C PHE A 322 0.95 14.86 15.29
N SER A 323 -0.15 14.15 15.10
CA SER A 323 -0.27 13.25 13.95
C SER A 323 -1.61 13.33 13.25
N ASN A 324 -1.62 12.76 12.05
CA ASN A 324 -2.80 12.29 11.39
C ASN A 324 -2.50 10.94 10.74
N HIS A 325 -2.81 9.86 11.45
CA HIS A 325 -2.54 8.49 10.98
C HIS A 325 -3.23 8.18 9.64
N SER A 326 -4.43 8.73 9.38
CA SER A 326 -5.15 8.51 8.11
C SER A 326 -4.40 9.09 6.90
N HIS A 327 -3.55 10.09 7.12
CA HIS A 327 -2.74 10.73 6.07
C HIS A 327 -1.25 10.40 6.20
N ASN A 328 -0.88 9.43 7.05
CA ASN A 328 0.50 9.04 7.35
C ASN A 328 1.40 10.26 7.61
N PHE A 329 0.93 11.15 8.49
CA PHE A 329 1.57 12.42 8.80
C PHE A 329 1.84 12.55 10.29
N TYR A 330 3.03 13.01 10.66
CA TYR A 330 3.43 13.22 12.04
C TYR A 330 4.41 14.39 12.13
N ILE A 331 4.31 15.17 13.21
CA ILE A 331 5.20 16.28 13.54
C ILE A 331 5.62 16.14 15.00
N ASP A 332 6.91 16.34 15.23
CA ASP A 332 7.53 16.45 16.54
C ASP A 332 8.47 17.67 16.56
N PHE A 333 8.38 18.48 17.61
CA PHE A 333 9.34 19.54 17.89
C PHE A 333 10.34 19.02 18.91
N GLY A 334 11.46 18.49 18.41
CA GLY A 334 12.60 18.11 19.23
C GLY A 334 13.28 19.32 19.88
N TYR A 335 14.31 19.02 20.66
CA TYR A 335 15.11 20.04 21.34
C TYR A 335 15.81 20.97 20.35
N GLU A 336 16.18 22.17 20.80
CA GLU A 336 17.04 23.10 20.07
C GLU A 336 16.53 23.43 18.65
N TYR A 337 15.22 23.52 18.45
CA TYR A 337 14.62 23.88 17.15
C TYR A 337 14.84 22.84 16.03
N TYR A 338 15.06 21.56 16.36
CA TYR A 338 14.93 20.47 15.41
C TYR A 338 13.46 20.02 15.30
N MET A 339 12.83 20.26 14.16
CA MET A 339 11.47 19.79 13.87
C MET A 339 11.54 18.53 13.02
N HIS A 340 11.01 17.43 13.55
CA HIS A 340 10.93 16.15 12.87
C HIS A 340 9.55 15.99 12.24
N ILE A 341 9.51 15.66 10.95
CA ILE A 341 8.27 15.46 10.20
C ILE A 341 8.30 14.10 9.52
N HIS A 342 7.29 13.28 9.78
CA HIS A 342 6.99 12.11 8.95
C HIS A 342 5.90 12.47 7.95
N THR A 343 6.11 12.20 6.66
CA THR A 343 5.06 12.40 5.66
C THR A 343 5.19 11.48 4.45
N ALA A 344 4.06 11.12 3.84
CA ALA A 344 4.00 10.42 2.56
C ALA A 344 4.15 11.34 1.33
N LEU A 345 4.34 12.65 1.53
CA LEU A 345 4.56 13.59 0.43
C LEU A 345 5.84 13.26 -0.37
N PRO A 346 5.85 13.51 -1.69
CA PRO A 346 7.08 13.45 -2.47
C PRO A 346 8.15 14.38 -1.91
N LYS A 347 9.40 13.91 -1.82
CA LYS A 347 10.55 14.68 -1.29
C LYS A 347 10.66 16.08 -1.88
N SER A 348 10.47 16.22 -3.19
CA SER A 348 10.52 17.51 -3.88
C SER A 348 9.47 18.53 -3.39
N GLN A 349 8.30 18.07 -2.93
CA GLN A 349 7.30 18.96 -2.34
C GLN A 349 7.74 19.40 -0.94
N VAL A 350 8.29 18.48 -0.14
CA VAL A 350 8.83 18.80 1.18
C VAL A 350 9.97 19.81 1.05
N GLU A 351 10.90 19.59 0.12
CA GLU A 351 12.00 20.52 -0.18
C GLU A 351 11.52 21.91 -0.59
N ASN A 352 10.50 21.99 -1.44
CA ASN A 352 9.90 23.26 -1.86
C ASN A 352 9.28 24.02 -0.68
N VAL A 353 8.50 23.35 0.17
CA VAL A 353 7.88 24.01 1.33
C VAL A 353 8.95 24.47 2.33
N VAL A 354 9.94 23.63 2.64
CA VAL A 354 11.03 23.95 3.58
C VAL A 354 11.83 25.16 3.10
N SER A 355 12.19 25.20 1.81
CA SER A 355 12.91 26.33 1.21
C SER A 355 12.07 27.61 1.11
N THR A 356 10.78 27.50 0.80
CA THR A 356 9.84 28.64 0.75
C THR A 356 9.76 29.35 2.11
N HIS A 357 9.81 28.58 3.19
CA HIS A 357 9.79 29.13 4.56
C HIS A 357 11.19 29.37 5.14
N SER A 358 12.25 29.40 4.32
CA SER A 358 13.61 29.73 4.79
C SER A 358 14.15 28.83 5.90
N LEU A 359 13.77 27.55 5.90
CA LEU A 359 14.32 26.51 6.76
C LEU A 359 15.21 25.55 5.94
N TYR A 360 15.90 24.66 6.63
CA TYR A 360 16.88 23.75 6.05
C TYR A 360 16.69 22.33 6.57
N PHE A 361 17.04 21.34 5.74
CA PHE A 361 17.20 19.98 6.23
C PHE A 361 18.51 19.84 6.99
N ARG A 362 18.48 19.07 8.07
CA ARG A 362 19.69 18.63 8.76
C ARG A 362 20.49 17.68 7.84
N PRO A 363 21.78 17.95 7.60
CA PRO A 363 22.62 17.13 6.72
C PRO A 363 22.89 15.71 7.21
#